data_AF-A0A9D4D2Q2-F1
#
_entry.id   AF-A0A9D4D2Q2-F1
#
_cell.length_a   1.000
_cell.length_b   1.000
_cell.length_c   1.000
_cell.angle_alpha   90.00
_cell.angle_beta   90.00
_cell.angle_gamma   90.00
#
_symmetry.space_group_name_H-M   'P 1'
#
loop_
_entity.id
_entity.type
_entity.pdbx_description
1 polymer ?
#
loop_
_entity_poly.entity_id
_entity_poly.type
_entity_poly.pdbx_seq_one_letter_code
_entity_poly.pdbx_strand_id
1 'polypeptide(L)'
;MTYFERYSRDLLVQALRQLLVEKPGGSDTVSARSAVLKPFRILISLLDKPEIGPVILESVLLSIFRCLCREYDISKSSKVSAFVKQALKKDDIYYEELLKTANLLFGTFEPYFIWDYASRKFQEACAGSHEGFVGNQEACIGSQDGCAGSQRSLRKISGSQSMSEPQESADIDELCTLVAYLLDIVSLVTHFSSSS
;
A
#
# COMPACT_ATOMS: atom_id res chain seq x y z
N MET A 1 -8.73 -11.65 -20.14
CA MET A 1 -7.88 -12.45 -19.24
C MET A 1 -6.70 -13.02 -20.01
N THR A 2 -5.50 -12.51 -19.72
CA THR A 2 -4.24 -12.99 -20.29
C THR A 2 -3.75 -14.26 -19.57
N TYR A 3 -2.75 -14.96 -20.14
CA TYR A 3 -2.12 -16.10 -19.47
C TYR A 3 -1.52 -15.68 -18.12
N PHE A 4 -0.90 -14.50 -18.06
CA PHE A 4 -0.31 -13.93 -16.86
C PHE A 4 -1.36 -13.73 -15.75
N GLU A 5 -2.48 -13.07 -16.07
CA GLU A 5 -3.58 -12.84 -15.12
C GLU A 5 -4.12 -14.14 -14.52
N ARG A 6 -4.19 -15.22 -15.32
CA ARG A 6 -4.75 -16.50 -14.88
C ARG A 6 -3.81 -17.33 -14.02
N TYR A 7 -2.50 -17.33 -14.30
CA TYR A 7 -1.58 -18.31 -13.71
C TYR A 7 -0.43 -17.71 -12.90
N SER A 8 -0.14 -16.42 -13.04
CA SER A 8 1.09 -15.84 -12.49
C SER A 8 0.89 -14.57 -11.68
N ARG A 9 -0.22 -13.84 -11.90
CA ARG A 9 -0.53 -12.59 -11.17
C ARG A 9 -0.44 -12.80 -9.66
N ASP A 10 -1.23 -13.72 -9.11
CA ASP A 10 -1.38 -13.83 -7.66
C ASP A 10 -0.08 -14.28 -6.99
N LEU A 11 0.67 -15.18 -7.63
CA LEU A 11 1.99 -15.61 -7.16
C LEU A 11 2.99 -14.44 -7.16
N LEU A 12 3.01 -13.65 -8.23
CA LEU A 12 3.89 -12.48 -8.33
C LEU A 12 3.54 -11.43 -7.28
N VAL A 13 2.25 -11.11 -7.14
CA VAL A 13 1.78 -10.11 -6.18
C VAL A 13 2.12 -10.54 -4.75
N GLN A 14 1.91 -11.80 -4.39
CA GLN A 14 2.30 -12.31 -3.06
C GLN A 14 3.81 -12.21 -2.83
N ALA A 15 4.62 -12.61 -3.80
CA ALA A 15 6.07 -12.52 -3.71
C ALA A 15 6.54 -11.06 -3.57
N LEU A 16 5.93 -10.12 -4.29
CA LEU A 16 6.24 -8.70 -4.18
C LEU A 16 5.86 -8.13 -2.82
N ARG A 17 4.68 -8.48 -2.29
CA ARG A 17 4.27 -8.07 -0.94
C ARG A 17 5.24 -8.57 0.12
N GLN A 18 5.65 -9.84 0.04
CA GLN A 18 6.65 -10.41 0.95
C GLN A 18 7.99 -9.66 0.82
N LEU A 19 8.45 -9.43 -0.41
CA LEU A 19 9.69 -8.71 -0.69
C LEU A 19 9.69 -7.27 -0.14
N LEU A 20 8.54 -6.59 -0.11
CA LEU A 20 8.40 -5.22 0.42
C LEU A 20 8.23 -5.17 1.95
N VAL A 21 7.80 -6.28 2.57
CA VAL A 21 7.63 -6.40 4.03
C VAL A 21 8.88 -6.94 4.71
N GLU A 22 9.64 -7.82 4.04
CA GLU A 22 10.85 -8.42 4.58
C GLU A 22 11.91 -7.35 4.85
N LYS A 23 12.23 -7.16 6.14
CA LYS A 23 13.37 -6.35 6.55
C LYS A 23 14.64 -7.08 6.11
N PRO A 24 15.52 -6.48 5.29
CA PRO A 24 16.77 -7.13 4.91
C PRO A 24 17.52 -7.51 6.17
N GLY A 25 17.80 -8.81 6.33
CA GLY A 25 18.35 -9.40 7.54
C GLY A 25 19.52 -8.59 8.11
N GLY A 26 19.53 -8.44 9.44
CA GLY A 26 20.37 -7.54 10.25
C GLY A 26 21.89 -7.75 10.16
N SER A 27 22.45 -7.57 8.98
CA SER A 27 23.88 -7.41 8.76
C SER A 27 24.12 -5.94 8.39
N ASP A 28 24.57 -5.16 9.37
CA ASP A 28 24.92 -3.73 9.29
C ASP A 28 26.10 -3.43 8.35
N THR A 29 26.02 -3.84 7.08
CA THR A 29 27.03 -3.52 6.08
C THR A 29 26.44 -2.60 5.01
N VAL A 30 27.27 -1.70 4.50
CA VAL A 30 26.95 -0.75 3.41
C VAL A 30 26.37 -1.47 2.18
N SER A 31 26.71 -2.75 1.99
CA SER A 31 26.15 -3.60 0.93
C SER A 31 24.73 -4.10 1.20
N ALA A 32 24.29 -4.15 2.46
CA ALA A 32 22.92 -4.51 2.82
C ALA A 32 21.94 -3.36 2.57
N ARG A 33 22.37 -2.09 2.73
CA ARG A 33 21.50 -0.93 2.42
C ARG A 33 21.26 -0.74 0.92
N SER A 34 22.24 -1.01 0.05
CA SER A 34 21.99 -1.01 -1.40
C SER A 34 21.11 -2.19 -1.83
N ALA A 35 21.06 -3.27 -1.04
CA ALA A 35 20.11 -4.36 -1.23
C ALA A 35 18.67 -3.95 -0.86
N VAL A 36 18.46 -2.97 0.02
CA VAL A 36 17.13 -2.41 0.36
C VAL A 36 16.46 -1.76 -0.84
N LEU A 37 17.22 -1.23 -1.81
CA LEU A 37 16.65 -0.62 -3.01
C LEU A 37 16.33 -1.65 -4.11
N LYS A 38 16.77 -2.90 -3.97
CA LYS A 38 16.50 -3.96 -4.96
C LYS A 38 15.00 -4.25 -5.16
N PRO A 39 14.16 -4.35 -4.11
CA PRO A 39 12.71 -4.48 -4.26
C PRO A 39 12.11 -3.41 -5.19
N PHE A 40 12.48 -2.13 -5.00
CA PHE A 40 11.98 -1.05 -5.83
C PHE A 40 12.50 -1.12 -7.26
N ARG A 41 13.75 -1.54 -7.49
CA ARG A 41 14.28 -1.72 -8.85
C ARG A 41 13.59 -2.85 -9.62
N ILE A 42 13.31 -3.96 -8.94
CA ILE A 42 12.53 -5.08 -9.51
C ILE A 42 11.14 -4.58 -9.85
N LEU A 43 10.50 -3.86 -8.93
CA LEU A 43 9.17 -3.30 -9.12
C LEU A 43 9.10 -2.34 -10.31
N ILE A 44 10.01 -1.36 -10.40
CA ILE A 44 10.11 -0.45 -11.57
C ILE A 44 10.22 -1.25 -12.87
N SER A 45 11.06 -2.28 -12.90
CA SER A 45 11.27 -3.13 -14.09
C SER A 45 10.02 -3.95 -14.46
N LEU A 46 9.20 -4.33 -13.49
CA LEU A 46 7.94 -5.04 -13.72
C LEU A 46 6.83 -4.09 -14.19
N LEU A 47 6.79 -2.88 -13.62
CA LEU A 47 5.81 -1.84 -13.98
C LEU A 47 6.03 -1.31 -15.39
N ASP A 48 7.27 -1.33 -15.89
CA ASP A 48 7.62 -0.99 -17.27
C ASP A 48 7.09 -2.01 -18.32
N LYS A 49 6.64 -3.19 -17.88
CA LYS A 49 6.03 -4.18 -18.79
C LYS A 49 4.54 -3.87 -18.96
N PRO A 50 4.06 -3.54 -20.17
CA PRO A 50 2.67 -3.13 -20.40
C PRO A 50 1.66 -4.24 -20.08
N GLU A 51 2.09 -5.51 -20.12
CA GLU A 51 1.25 -6.67 -19.77
C GLU A 51 1.20 -6.98 -18.27
N ILE A 52 2.10 -6.40 -17.48
CA ILE A 52 2.25 -6.72 -16.05
C ILE A 52 1.88 -5.52 -15.20
N GLY A 53 2.44 -4.34 -15.50
CA GLY A 53 2.36 -3.15 -14.67
C GLY A 53 0.92 -2.80 -14.24
N PRO A 54 0.02 -2.51 -15.19
CA PRO A 54 -1.37 -2.17 -14.87
C PRO A 54 -2.11 -3.26 -14.09
N VAL A 55 -1.78 -4.53 -14.32
CA VAL A 55 -2.47 -5.69 -13.72
C VAL A 55 -2.11 -5.89 -12.25
N ILE A 56 -0.86 -5.61 -11.87
CA ILE A 56 -0.38 -5.84 -10.50
C ILE A 56 -0.40 -4.57 -9.64
N LEU A 57 -0.35 -3.38 -10.27
CA LEU A 57 -0.06 -2.12 -9.60
C LEU A 57 -1.01 -1.85 -8.44
N GLU A 58 -2.32 -1.89 -8.69
CA GLU A 58 -3.33 -1.64 -7.67
C GLU A 58 -3.22 -2.60 -6.47
N SER A 59 -2.79 -3.83 -6.74
CA SER A 59 -2.62 -4.86 -5.71
C SER A 59 -1.38 -4.63 -4.86
N VAL A 60 -0.33 -3.97 -5.37
CA VAL A 60 0.92 -3.78 -4.61
C VAL A 60 1.14 -2.34 -4.13
N LEU A 61 0.30 -1.39 -4.55
CA LEU A 61 0.49 0.04 -4.32
C LEU A 61 0.55 0.41 -2.84
N LEU A 62 -0.30 -0.18 -2.00
CA LEU A 62 -0.28 0.10 -0.57
C LEU A 62 0.98 -0.47 0.11
N SER A 63 1.40 -1.68 -0.25
CA SER A 63 2.68 -2.25 0.17
C SER A 63 3.88 -1.36 -0.20
N ILE A 64 3.85 -0.74 -1.38
CA ILE A 64 4.89 0.20 -1.83
C ILE A 64 4.95 1.42 -0.91
N PHE A 65 3.79 2.04 -0.62
CA PHE A 65 3.72 3.22 0.25
C PHE A 65 4.25 2.91 1.64
N ARG A 66 3.83 1.78 2.22
CA ARG A 66 4.29 1.30 3.54
C ARG A 66 5.79 1.07 3.58
N CYS A 67 6.33 0.43 2.55
CA CYS A 67 7.77 0.16 2.45
C CYS A 67 8.56 1.47 2.39
N LEU A 68 8.14 2.40 1.54
CA LEU A 68 8.80 3.71 1.39
C LEU A 68 8.74 4.55 2.67
N CYS A 69 7.57 4.64 3.33
CA CYS A 69 7.44 5.36 4.59
C CYS A 69 8.36 4.79 5.67
N ARG A 70 8.42 3.45 5.79
CA ARG A 70 9.28 2.76 6.75
C ARG A 70 10.75 3.07 6.53
N GLU A 71 11.24 2.97 5.29
CA GLU A 71 12.65 3.24 4.97
C GLU A 71 13.00 4.72 5.19
N TYR A 72 12.06 5.63 4.91
CA TYR A 72 12.21 7.05 5.21
C TYR A 72 12.32 7.32 6.72
N ASP A 73 11.45 6.72 7.53
CA ASP A 73 11.44 6.89 8.98
C ASP A 73 12.74 6.37 9.61
N ILE A 74 13.26 5.24 9.12
CA ILE A 74 14.58 4.70 9.53
C ILE A 74 15.68 5.73 9.22
N SER A 75 15.65 6.32 8.03
CA SER A 75 16.65 7.31 7.62
C SER A 75 16.55 8.62 8.43
N LYS A 76 15.35 9.04 8.83
CA LYS A 76 15.12 10.25 9.63
C LYS A 76 15.47 10.04 11.11
N SER A 77 15.09 8.89 11.68
CA SER A 77 15.35 8.54 13.09
C SER A 77 16.85 8.32 13.38
N SER A 78 17.65 7.94 12.38
CA SER A 78 19.12 7.81 12.52
C SER A 78 19.80 9.14 12.92
N LYS A 79 19.18 10.28 12.61
CA LYS A 79 19.70 11.63 12.96
C LYS A 79 19.66 11.95 14.47
N VAL A 80 18.98 11.13 15.28
CA VAL A 80 18.83 11.35 16.74
C VAL A 80 19.94 10.68 17.57
N SER A 81 20.78 9.82 16.98
CA SER A 81 21.94 9.22 17.68
C SER A 81 23.24 9.99 17.44
N ALA A 82 23.60 10.85 18.39
CA ALA A 82 24.73 11.78 18.31
C ALA A 82 26.15 11.15 18.30
N PHE A 83 26.33 9.84 18.13
CA PHE A 83 27.63 9.20 18.38
C PHE A 83 28.54 8.99 17.15
N VAL A 84 28.11 9.19 15.89
CA VAL A 84 28.97 8.84 14.73
C VAL A 84 28.88 9.86 13.60
N LYS A 85 29.73 10.89 13.62
CA LYS A 85 29.88 11.89 12.54
C LYS A 85 30.18 11.31 11.15
N GLN A 86 30.67 10.06 11.06
CA GLN A 86 30.93 9.34 9.81
C GLN A 86 29.70 8.57 9.28
N ALA A 87 28.71 8.29 10.13
CA ALA A 87 27.43 7.70 9.74
C ALA A 87 26.49 8.77 9.14
N LEU A 88 26.56 10.02 9.65
CA LEU A 88 25.73 11.14 9.18
C LEU A 88 25.84 11.38 7.66
N LYS A 89 27.06 11.43 7.10
CA LYS A 89 27.24 11.58 5.64
C LYS A 89 26.71 10.38 4.85
N LYS A 90 26.74 9.17 5.41
CA LYS A 90 26.26 7.95 4.74
C LYS A 90 24.74 7.83 4.79
N ASP A 91 24.12 8.31 5.86
CA ASP A 91 22.67 8.34 6.00
C ASP A 91 22.04 9.39 5.08
N ASP A 92 22.69 10.54 4.89
CA ASP A 92 22.26 11.52 3.88
C ASP A 92 22.41 10.94 2.44
N ILE A 93 23.47 10.19 2.13
CA ILE A 93 23.61 9.53 0.81
C ILE A 93 22.49 8.50 0.59
N TYR A 94 22.20 7.67 1.61
CA TYR A 94 21.14 6.67 1.51
C TYR A 94 19.76 7.31 1.33
N TYR A 95 19.48 8.38 2.08
CA TYR A 95 18.25 9.16 1.94
C TYR A 95 18.08 9.70 0.52
N GLU A 96 19.13 10.28 -0.05
CA GLU A 96 19.14 10.79 -1.42
C GLU A 96 18.90 9.68 -2.46
N GLU A 97 19.48 8.48 -2.26
CA GLU A 97 19.25 7.33 -3.14
C GLU A 97 17.82 6.79 -3.02
N LEU A 98 17.26 6.74 -1.80
CA LEU A 98 15.87 6.37 -1.55
C LEU A 98 14.91 7.35 -2.24
N LEU A 99 15.15 8.66 -2.08
CA LEU A 99 14.34 9.70 -2.71
C LEU A 99 14.41 9.59 -4.24
N LYS A 100 15.60 9.43 -4.83
CA LYS A 100 15.74 9.20 -6.28
C LYS A 100 14.99 7.96 -6.76
N THR A 101 15.04 6.89 -5.98
CA THR A 101 14.34 5.63 -6.32
C THR A 101 12.83 5.78 -6.22
N ALA A 102 12.33 6.44 -5.17
CA ALA A 102 10.93 6.76 -5.02
C ALA A 102 10.44 7.64 -6.17
N ASN A 103 11.19 8.67 -6.53
CA ASN A 103 10.86 9.58 -7.63
C ASN A 103 10.84 8.87 -8.97
N LEU A 104 11.80 7.97 -9.22
CA LEU A 104 11.79 7.16 -10.43
C LEU A 104 10.56 6.25 -10.48
N LEU A 105 10.20 5.62 -9.36
CA LEU A 105 9.02 4.76 -9.26
C LEU A 105 7.72 5.55 -9.48
N PHE A 106 7.53 6.65 -8.76
CA PHE A 106 6.34 7.49 -8.90
C PHE A 106 6.25 8.20 -10.26
N GLY A 107 7.40 8.48 -10.88
CA GLY A 107 7.45 8.99 -12.25
C GLY A 107 6.92 8.01 -13.31
N THR A 108 6.78 6.72 -12.97
CA THR A 108 6.12 5.74 -13.86
C THR A 108 4.60 5.76 -13.77
N PHE A 109 4.03 6.47 -12.79
CA PHE A 109 2.59 6.53 -12.56
C PHE A 109 2.00 7.84 -13.02
N GLU A 110 0.75 7.80 -13.48
CA GLU A 110 -0.05 9.02 -13.64
C GLU A 110 -0.42 9.57 -12.26
N PRO A 111 -0.20 10.87 -11.98
CA PRO A 111 -0.56 11.45 -10.67
C PRO A 111 -2.03 11.24 -10.31
N TYR A 112 -2.93 11.35 -11.30
CA TYR A 112 -4.36 11.12 -11.10
C TYR A 112 -4.65 9.71 -10.55
N PHE A 113 -3.96 8.69 -11.06
CA PHE A 113 -4.12 7.31 -10.61
C PHE A 113 -3.75 7.12 -9.14
N ILE A 114 -2.66 7.74 -8.68
CA ILE A 114 -2.23 7.70 -7.27
C ILE A 114 -3.31 8.29 -6.35
N TRP A 115 -3.85 9.45 -6.74
CA TRP A 115 -4.86 10.15 -5.93
C TRP A 115 -6.22 9.46 -5.95
N ASP A 116 -6.63 8.91 -7.09
CA ASP A 116 -7.83 8.08 -7.18
C ASP A 116 -7.72 6.85 -6.27
N TYR A 117 -6.58 6.16 -6.31
CA TYR A 117 -6.32 5.03 -5.43
C TYR A 117 -6.38 5.41 -3.95
N ALA A 118 -5.71 6.50 -3.55
CA ALA A 118 -5.72 6.98 -2.18
C ALA A 118 -7.16 7.30 -1.73
N SER A 119 -7.94 8.01 -2.56
CA SER A 119 -9.35 8.33 -2.29
C SER A 119 -10.19 7.07 -2.06
N ARG A 120 -10.06 6.05 -2.90
CA ARG A 120 -10.77 4.77 -2.74
C ARG A 120 -10.37 4.05 -1.45
N LYS A 121 -9.09 4.06 -1.10
CA LYS A 121 -8.62 3.46 0.16
C LYS A 121 -9.18 4.18 1.39
N PHE A 122 -9.27 5.50 1.37
CA PHE A 122 -9.94 6.25 2.43
C PHE A 122 -11.42 5.90 2.52
N GLN A 123 -12.13 5.79 1.39
CA GLN A 123 -13.53 5.38 1.38
C GLN A 123 -13.73 3.98 1.96
N GLU A 124 -12.87 3.03 1.59
CA GLU A 124 -12.87 1.66 2.13
C GLU A 124 -12.66 1.66 3.66
N ALA A 125 -11.68 2.42 4.17
CA ALA A 125 -11.40 2.52 5.60
C ALA A 125 -12.55 3.16 6.40
N CYS A 126 -13.17 4.21 5.85
CA CYS A 126 -14.34 4.85 6.44
C CYS A 126 -15.57 3.93 6.43
N ALA A 127 -15.78 3.16 5.36
CA ALA A 127 -16.91 2.22 5.26
C ALA A 127 -16.75 1.03 6.21
N GLY A 128 -15.54 0.50 6.38
CA GLY A 128 -15.24 -0.54 7.37
C GLY A 128 -15.43 -0.08 8.82
N SER A 129 -15.39 1.23 9.07
CA SER A 129 -15.69 1.84 10.38
C SER A 129 -17.20 1.94 10.67
N HIS A 130 -18.06 1.76 9.65
CA HIS A 130 -19.51 1.94 9.75
C HIS A 130 -20.29 0.61 9.88
N GLU A 131 -19.64 -0.56 9.84
CA GLU A 131 -20.28 -1.83 10.22
C GLU A 131 -20.44 -2.00 11.75
N GLY A 132 -20.04 -0.99 12.54
CA GLY A 132 -20.21 -0.93 14.00
C GLY A 132 -21.45 -0.21 14.52
N PHE A 133 -22.30 0.38 13.67
CA PHE A 133 -23.52 1.06 14.11
C PHE A 133 -24.79 0.41 13.53
N VAL A 134 -25.07 -0.82 13.96
CA VAL A 134 -26.47 -1.24 14.12
C VAL A 134 -26.96 -0.61 15.41
N GLY A 135 -27.28 0.68 15.33
CA GLY A 135 -28.03 1.38 16.35
C GLY A 135 -29.45 0.85 16.35
N ASN A 136 -29.72 -0.06 17.29
CA ASN A 136 -31.06 -0.49 17.66
C ASN A 136 -31.92 0.74 17.95
N GLN A 137 -32.96 0.97 17.13
CA GLN A 137 -34.10 1.77 17.54
C GLN A 137 -35.34 0.88 17.45
N GLU A 138 -35.58 0.15 18.53
CA GLU A 138 -36.90 -0.40 18.84
C GLU A 138 -37.71 0.60 19.67
N ALA A 139 -39.03 0.55 19.44
CA ALA A 139 -40.17 1.28 20.03
C ALA A 139 -40.39 2.71 19.49
N CYS A 140 -41.52 2.97 18.81
CA CYS A 140 -42.84 2.86 19.42
C CYS A 140 -43.95 2.22 18.54
N ILE A 141 -44.53 1.14 19.08
CA ILE A 141 -45.96 0.87 19.30
C ILE A 141 -46.95 1.04 18.13
N GLY A 142 -47.39 -0.11 17.59
CA GLY A 142 -48.81 -0.48 17.52
C GLY A 142 -49.53 -0.34 16.18
N SER A 143 -49.69 -1.45 15.44
CA SER A 143 -51.01 -1.95 15.05
C SER A 143 -50.94 -3.37 14.48
N GLN A 144 -51.92 -4.18 14.86
CA GLN A 144 -52.19 -5.53 14.36
C GLN A 144 -52.56 -5.48 12.87
N ASP A 145 -52.04 -6.43 12.08
CA ASP A 145 -52.85 -7.35 11.28
C ASP A 145 -51.95 -8.42 10.65
N GLY A 146 -52.37 -9.68 10.76
CA GLY A 146 -51.60 -10.84 10.35
C GLY A 146 -51.71 -11.19 8.86
N CYS A 147 -50.76 -11.99 8.38
CA CYS A 147 -51.07 -13.09 7.45
C CYS A 147 -49.90 -14.08 7.38
N ALA A 148 -50.25 -15.36 7.40
CA ALA A 148 -49.35 -16.49 7.29
C ALA A 148 -48.73 -16.60 5.88
N GLY A 149 -47.47 -17.01 5.79
CA GLY A 149 -46.81 -17.23 4.51
C GLY A 149 -45.48 -17.96 4.66
N SER A 150 -45.53 -19.27 4.48
CA SER A 150 -44.40 -20.19 4.34
C SER A 150 -43.37 -19.71 3.31
N GLN A 151 -42.09 -19.67 3.68
CA GLN A 151 -41.00 -20.26 2.88
C GLN A 151 -39.69 -20.32 3.68
N ARG A 152 -39.30 -21.54 4.06
CA ARG A 152 -37.93 -21.87 4.47
C ARG A 152 -37.01 -21.60 3.28
N SER A 153 -36.30 -20.48 3.31
CA SER A 153 -35.22 -20.21 2.36
C SER A 153 -34.03 -21.10 2.70
N LEU A 154 -33.81 -22.10 1.83
CA LEU A 154 -32.69 -23.01 1.86
C LEU A 154 -31.39 -22.22 1.80
N ARG A 155 -30.54 -22.37 2.84
CA ARG A 155 -29.15 -21.93 2.80
C ARG A 155 -28.44 -22.71 1.69
N LYS A 156 -28.29 -22.08 0.53
CA LYS A 156 -27.44 -22.60 -0.53
C LYS A 156 -25.99 -22.36 -0.12
N ILE A 157 -25.41 -23.39 0.49
CA ILE A 157 -23.96 -23.54 0.63
C ILE A 157 -23.43 -23.80 -0.78
N SER A 158 -23.04 -22.73 -1.48
CA SER A 158 -22.15 -22.84 -2.63
C SER A 158 -20.76 -22.44 -2.16
N GLY A 159 -20.00 -23.45 -1.77
CA GLY A 159 -18.56 -23.36 -1.69
C GLY A 159 -17.99 -23.17 -3.10
N SER A 160 -17.75 -21.93 -3.47
CA SER A 160 -16.59 -21.59 -4.27
C SER A 160 -15.51 -21.20 -3.27
N GLN A 161 -14.47 -22.02 -3.13
CA GLN A 161 -13.19 -21.56 -2.61
C GLN A 161 -12.67 -20.50 -3.59
N SER A 162 -13.16 -19.27 -3.46
CA SER A 162 -12.35 -18.11 -3.81
C SER A 162 -11.23 -18.12 -2.80
N MET A 163 -9.99 -18.30 -3.27
CA MET A 163 -8.80 -17.95 -2.51
C MET A 163 -8.96 -16.45 -2.23
N SER A 164 -9.53 -16.11 -1.07
CA SER A 164 -9.80 -14.74 -0.70
C SER A 164 -8.44 -14.05 -0.64
N GLU A 165 -8.15 -13.21 -1.64
CA GLU A 165 -6.94 -12.40 -1.60
C GLU A 165 -6.90 -11.71 -0.24
N PRO A 166 -5.79 -11.75 0.50
CA PRO A 166 -5.59 -10.86 1.63
C PRO A 166 -5.60 -9.44 1.06
N GLN A 167 -6.78 -8.83 1.03
CA GLN A 167 -6.95 -7.48 0.55
C GLN A 167 -6.18 -6.59 1.52
N GLU A 168 -5.20 -5.85 1.01
CA GLU A 168 -4.42 -4.94 1.85
C GLU A 168 -5.38 -3.88 2.43
N SER A 169 -5.70 -4.02 3.71
CA SER A 169 -6.45 -3.04 4.49
C SER A 169 -5.48 -2.12 5.21
N ALA A 170 -5.74 -0.82 5.20
CA ALA A 170 -5.11 0.17 6.06
C ALA A 170 -6.19 0.91 6.82
N ASP A 171 -5.89 1.29 8.07
CA ASP A 171 -6.76 2.16 8.85
C ASP A 171 -6.61 3.62 8.40
N ILE A 172 -7.59 4.47 8.75
CA ILE A 172 -7.60 5.90 8.41
C ILE A 172 -6.34 6.60 8.91
N ASP A 173 -5.89 6.33 10.15
CA ASP A 173 -4.68 6.96 10.70
C ASP A 173 -3.42 6.57 9.92
N GLU A 174 -3.34 5.30 9.51
CA GLU A 174 -2.25 4.82 8.67
C GLU A 174 -2.28 5.51 7.31
N LEU A 175 -3.44 5.58 6.66
CA LEU A 175 -3.60 6.24 5.35
C LEU A 175 -3.23 7.72 5.41
N CYS A 176 -3.63 8.43 6.46
CA CYS A 176 -3.23 9.82 6.69
C CYS A 176 -1.70 9.96 6.73
N THR A 177 -1.01 9.05 7.43
CA THR A 177 0.45 9.05 7.53
C THR A 177 1.10 8.77 6.19
N LEU A 178 0.63 7.74 5.46
CA LEU A 178 1.16 7.37 4.15
C LEU A 178 0.97 8.49 3.12
N VAL A 179 -0.18 9.17 3.13
CA VAL A 179 -0.47 10.27 2.20
C VAL A 179 0.30 11.53 2.57
N ALA A 180 0.45 11.85 3.86
CA ALA A 180 1.32 12.95 4.27
C ALA A 180 2.76 12.73 3.78
N TYR A 181 3.28 11.51 3.89
CA TYR A 181 4.57 11.13 3.32
C TYR A 181 4.62 11.28 1.79
N LEU A 182 3.59 10.81 1.08
CA LEU A 182 3.51 10.98 -0.37
C LEU A 182 3.52 12.46 -0.76
N LEU A 183 2.80 13.30 -0.05
CA LEU A 183 2.83 14.75 -0.27
C LEU A 183 4.23 15.30 -0.02
N ASP A 184 4.92 14.92 1.06
CA ASP A 184 6.28 15.36 1.28
C ASP A 184 7.21 14.90 0.14
N ILE A 185 7.20 13.61 -0.25
CA ILE A 185 8.08 13.07 -1.29
C ILE A 185 7.76 13.67 -2.67
N VAL A 186 6.49 13.65 -3.07
CA VAL A 186 6.03 14.10 -4.39
C VAL A 186 6.04 15.63 -4.49
N SER A 187 5.66 16.36 -3.43
CA SER A 187 5.72 17.83 -3.44
C SER A 187 7.14 18.37 -3.30
N LEU A 188 8.06 17.72 -2.56
CA LEU A 188 9.47 18.13 -2.54
C LEU A 188 10.12 18.07 -3.93
N VAL A 189 9.63 17.20 -4.83
CA VAL A 189 10.07 17.15 -6.24
C VAL A 189 9.58 18.36 -7.04
N THR A 190 8.35 18.81 -6.82
CA THR A 190 7.82 19.99 -7.55
C THR A 190 8.64 21.26 -7.30
N HIS A 191 9.35 21.34 -6.17
CA HIS A 191 10.25 22.46 -5.87
C HIS A 191 11.68 22.29 -6.42
N PHE A 192 12.15 21.07 -6.71
CA PHE A 192 13.51 20.82 -7.23
C PHE A 192 13.62 20.81 -8.76
N SER A 193 12.52 20.57 -9.49
CA SER A 193 12.53 20.60 -10.96
C SER A 193 12.43 22.01 -11.58
N SER A 194 12.38 23.08 -10.78
CA SER A 194 12.21 24.45 -11.27
C SER A 194 13.45 25.35 -11.14
N SER A 195 14.65 24.77 -11.00
CA SER A 195 15.91 25.53 -11.00
C SER A 195 17.00 24.80 -11.79
N SER A 196 16.94 24.90 -13.12
CA SER A 196 18.08 24.90 -14.04
C SER A 196 17.64 25.42 -15.40
#